data_AF-A0A969WTM4-F1
#
_entry.id   AF-A0A969WTM4-F1
#
_cell.length_a   1.000
_cell.length_b   1.000
_cell.length_c   1.000
_cell.angle_alpha   90.00
_cell.angle_beta   90.00
_cell.angle_gamma   90.00
#
_symmetry.space_group_name_H-M   'P 1'
#
loop_
_entity.id
_entity.type
_entity.pdbx_description
1 polymer ?
#
loop_
_entity_poly.entity_id
_entity_poly.type
_entity_poly.pdbx_seq_one_letter_code
_entity_poly.pdbx_strand_id
1 'polypeptide(L)'
;MEDRKKDHINQAFNARVEKDAADKRFNYEPLLSAHPVDKPTSFSFAGKTMRLPLWISSMTGGTGKAGNINRNLARACNEFGLGMGVGSCRILLDDERHLTDFDLRHIVGDAAPFYANLGIAQLEQLVEEKAVDKIARLIELLKADGV
;
A
#
# COMPACT_ATOMS: atom_id res chain seq x y z
N MET A 1 -13.98 10.38 -12.93
CA MET A 1 -12.80 9.70 -12.34
C MET A 1 -13.23 8.59 -11.36
N GLU A 2 -14.31 8.79 -10.60
CA GLU A 2 -14.87 7.75 -9.69
C GLU A 2 -15.28 6.45 -10.41
N ASP A 3 -15.97 6.54 -11.56
CA ASP A 3 -16.39 5.35 -12.31
C ASP A 3 -15.22 4.46 -12.74
N ARG A 4 -14.13 5.07 -13.24
CA ARG A 4 -12.90 4.34 -13.59
C ARG A 4 -12.32 3.55 -12.42
N LYS A 5 -12.29 4.13 -11.21
CA LYS A 5 -11.73 3.46 -10.02
C LYS A 5 -12.60 2.30 -9.56
N LYS A 6 -13.93 2.47 -9.64
CA LYS A 6 -14.90 1.41 -9.35
C LYS A 6 -14.76 0.24 -10.33
N ASP A 7 -14.59 0.54 -11.62
CA ASP A 7 -14.40 -0.49 -12.65
C ASP A 7 -13.10 -1.26 -12.45
N HIS A 8 -12.00 -0.58 -12.09
CA HIS A 8 -10.73 -1.24 -11.75
C HIS A 8 -10.87 -2.19 -10.57
N ILE A 9 -11.59 -1.79 -9.51
CA ILE A 9 -11.87 -2.66 -8.36
C ILE A 9 -12.65 -3.90 -8.82
N ASN A 10 -13.71 -3.72 -9.62
CA ASN A 10 -14.52 -4.84 -10.09
C ASN A 10 -13.72 -5.79 -10.99
N GLN A 11 -12.90 -5.25 -11.90
CA GLN A 11 -12.01 -6.05 -12.74
C GLN A 11 -10.99 -6.83 -11.90
N ALA A 12 -10.41 -6.23 -10.87
CA ALA A 12 -9.50 -6.92 -9.96
C ALA A 12 -10.20 -8.08 -9.22
N PHE A 13 -11.46 -7.91 -8.81
CA PHE A 13 -12.24 -9.02 -8.22
C PHE A 13 -12.54 -10.15 -9.21
N ASN A 14 -12.72 -9.81 -10.48
CA ASN A 14 -13.01 -10.78 -11.55
C ASN A 14 -11.74 -11.47 -12.09
N ALA A 15 -10.58 -10.82 -12.03
CA ALA A 15 -9.29 -11.31 -12.48
C ALA A 15 -8.66 -12.31 -11.49
N ARG A 16 -9.42 -13.34 -11.09
CA ARG A 16 -8.92 -14.40 -10.22
C ARG A 16 -7.84 -15.18 -10.97
N VAL A 17 -6.67 -15.29 -10.35
CA VAL A 17 -5.65 -16.24 -10.80
C VAL A 17 -6.12 -17.63 -10.41
N GLU A 18 -6.34 -18.49 -11.42
CA GLU A 18 -6.69 -19.88 -11.20
C GLU A 18 -5.56 -20.59 -10.43
N LYS A 19 -5.92 -21.51 -9.53
CA LYS A 19 -4.94 -22.27 -8.72
C LYS A 19 -3.87 -22.96 -9.58
N ASP A 20 -4.21 -23.31 -10.82
CA ASP A 20 -3.31 -23.98 -11.75
C ASP A 20 -2.18 -23.10 -12.28
N ALA A 21 -2.31 -21.76 -12.16
CA ALA A 21 -1.25 -20.81 -12.49
C ALA A 21 -0.28 -20.54 -11.33
N ALA A 22 -0.49 -21.16 -10.16
CA ALA A 22 0.42 -21.02 -9.03
C ALA A 22 1.79 -21.66 -9.34
N ASP A 23 2.86 -20.96 -8.99
CA ASP A 23 4.22 -21.48 -9.14
C ASP A 23 4.39 -22.75 -8.27
N LYS A 24 4.75 -23.86 -8.92
CA LYS A 24 4.91 -25.17 -8.27
C LYS A 24 6.34 -25.42 -7.78
N ARG A 25 7.26 -24.47 -7.95
CA ARG A 25 8.69 -24.64 -7.62
C ARG A 25 9.01 -24.55 -6.12
N PHE A 26 8.05 -24.81 -5.25
CA PHE A 26 8.32 -24.94 -3.82
C PHE A 26 8.95 -26.31 -3.53
N ASN A 27 10.28 -26.37 -3.54
CA ASN A 27 11.04 -27.55 -3.15
C ASN A 27 11.30 -27.50 -1.64
N TYR A 28 10.55 -28.29 -0.86
CA TYR A 28 10.82 -28.44 0.56
C TYR A 28 12.05 -29.35 0.76
N GLU A 29 13.11 -28.81 1.36
CA GLU A 29 14.37 -29.53 1.64
C GLU A 29 14.64 -29.56 3.16
N PRO A 30 14.19 -30.61 3.86
CA PRO A 30 14.37 -30.73 5.31
C PRO A 30 15.75 -31.24 5.74
N LEU A 31 16.60 -31.70 4.81
CA LEU A 31 17.87 -32.34 5.16
C LEU A 31 18.83 -31.40 5.90
N LEU A 32 18.77 -30.09 5.60
CA LEU A 32 19.65 -29.08 6.18
C LEU A 32 19.08 -28.43 7.44
N SER A 33 17.75 -28.32 7.54
CA SER A 33 17.07 -27.78 8.71
C SER A 33 15.61 -28.21 8.72
N ALA A 34 15.08 -28.49 9.92
CA ALA A 34 13.65 -28.65 10.11
C ALA A 34 12.92 -27.33 9.83
N HIS A 35 11.62 -27.43 9.56
CA HIS A 35 10.76 -26.27 9.45
C HIS A 35 10.80 -25.44 10.75
N PRO A 36 10.94 -24.11 10.68
CA PRO A 36 10.97 -23.27 11.88
C PRO A 36 9.67 -23.43 12.68
N VAL A 37 9.79 -23.66 13.98
CA VAL A 37 8.65 -23.69 14.92
C VAL A 37 8.44 -22.34 15.62
N ASP A 38 9.46 -21.48 15.58
CA ASP A 38 9.41 -20.17 16.19
C ASP A 38 8.57 -19.20 15.36
N LYS A 39 7.92 -18.28 16.06
CA LYS A 39 7.20 -17.19 15.39
C LYS A 39 8.20 -16.30 14.63
N PRO A 40 7.81 -15.74 13.48
CA PRO A 40 8.61 -14.75 12.77
C PRO A 40 9.05 -13.62 13.70
N THR A 41 10.33 -13.29 13.68
CA THR A 41 10.88 -12.16 14.42
C THR A 41 10.70 -10.87 13.64
N SER A 42 10.48 -9.77 14.35
CA SER A 42 10.43 -8.46 13.72
C SER A 42 11.79 -8.06 13.15
N PHE A 43 11.78 -7.38 12.01
CA PHE A 43 12.96 -6.88 11.33
C PHE A 43 12.77 -5.42 10.91
N SER A 44 13.89 -4.72 10.70
CA SER A 44 13.90 -3.34 10.22
C SER A 44 13.79 -3.30 8.71
N PHE A 45 12.91 -2.45 8.19
CA PHE A 45 12.77 -2.18 6.77
C PHE A 45 12.40 -0.70 6.58
N ALA A 46 13.13 0.01 5.72
CA ALA A 46 12.92 1.44 5.43
C ALA A 46 12.83 2.34 6.68
N GLY A 47 13.64 2.06 7.71
CA GLY A 47 13.62 2.81 8.98
C GLY A 47 12.43 2.51 9.89
N LYS A 48 11.64 1.48 9.56
CA LYS A 48 10.44 1.03 10.27
C LYS A 48 10.54 -0.43 10.65
N THR A 49 9.58 -0.93 11.42
CA THR A 49 9.56 -2.32 11.93
C THR A 49 8.46 -3.13 11.28
N MET A 50 8.81 -4.26 10.68
CA MET A 50 7.87 -5.24 10.13
C MET A 50 8.01 -6.58 10.86
N ARG A 51 6.91 -7.36 10.95
CA ARG A 51 6.90 -8.72 11.52
C ARG A 51 6.93 -9.80 10.46
N LEU A 52 6.43 -9.49 9.26
CA LEU A 52 6.40 -10.39 8.12
C LEU A 52 6.94 -9.68 6.89
N PRO A 53 7.67 -10.38 5.99
CA PRO A 53 8.17 -9.83 4.73
C PRO A 53 7.05 -9.75 3.68
N LEU A 54 5.90 -9.18 4.06
CA LEU A 54 4.73 -9.03 3.22
C LEU A 54 4.31 -7.56 3.16
N TRP A 55 3.88 -7.15 1.97
CA TRP A 55 3.53 -5.77 1.67
C TRP A 55 2.13 -5.69 1.05
N ILE A 56 1.28 -4.84 1.61
CA ILE A 56 0.01 -4.48 0.99
C ILE A 56 0.30 -3.43 -0.08
N SER A 57 0.28 -3.86 -1.34
CA SER A 57 0.56 -2.99 -2.48
C SER A 57 -0.56 -1.97 -2.75
N SER A 58 -0.21 -0.90 -3.46
CA SER A 58 -1.10 0.21 -3.81
C SER A 58 -2.22 -0.26 -4.73
N MET A 59 -3.46 -0.21 -4.24
CA MET A 59 -4.63 -0.67 -5.00
C MET A 59 -5.64 0.43 -5.32
N THR A 60 -6.17 1.13 -4.30
CA THR A 60 -7.32 2.03 -4.51
C THR A 60 -7.36 3.22 -3.52
N GLY A 61 -8.23 4.20 -3.80
CA GLY A 61 -8.47 5.39 -2.98
C GLY A 61 -9.27 6.46 -3.73
N GLY A 62 -9.96 7.36 -3.01
CA GLY A 62 -10.73 8.48 -3.59
C GLY A 62 -12.13 8.10 -4.11
N THR A 63 -12.78 7.13 -3.47
CA THR A 63 -14.23 6.83 -3.55
C THR A 63 -14.65 6.20 -2.21
N GLY A 64 -15.90 6.38 -1.77
CA GLY A 64 -16.34 5.86 -0.47
C GLY A 64 -16.16 4.33 -0.27
N LYS A 65 -16.29 3.53 -1.35
CA LYS A 65 -15.99 2.08 -1.30
C LYS A 65 -14.49 1.80 -1.14
N ALA A 66 -13.64 2.57 -1.81
CA ALA A 66 -12.19 2.45 -1.70
C ALA A 66 -11.69 2.78 -0.29
N GLY A 67 -12.27 3.79 0.37
CA GLY A 67 -11.94 4.13 1.75
C GLY A 67 -12.18 2.96 2.72
N ASN A 68 -13.28 2.21 2.58
CA ASN A 68 -13.54 1.02 3.41
C ASN A 68 -12.51 -0.10 3.18
N ILE A 69 -12.12 -0.34 1.93
CA ILE A 69 -11.09 -1.33 1.58
C ILE A 69 -9.76 -0.93 2.24
N ASN A 70 -9.35 0.32 2.06
CA ASN A 70 -8.12 0.86 2.62
C ASN A 70 -8.08 0.77 4.15
N ARG A 71 -9.18 1.10 4.84
CA ARG A 71 -9.27 0.97 6.30
C ARG A 71 -9.11 -0.47 6.78
N ASN A 72 -9.74 -1.44 6.09
CA ASN A 72 -9.60 -2.85 6.45
C ASN A 72 -8.18 -3.36 6.23
N LEU A 73 -7.54 -2.97 5.12
CA LEU A 73 -6.15 -3.29 4.84
C LEU A 73 -5.20 -2.65 5.85
N ALA A 74 -5.44 -1.40 6.25
CA ALA A 74 -4.65 -0.72 7.27
C ALA A 74 -4.75 -1.39 8.64
N ARG A 75 -5.94 -1.92 9.01
CA ARG A 75 -6.11 -2.71 10.24
C ARG A 75 -5.30 -4.00 10.17
N ALA A 76 -5.37 -4.74 9.07
CA ALA A 76 -4.56 -5.94 8.86
C ALA A 76 -3.06 -5.62 8.87
N CYS A 77 -2.65 -4.50 8.28
CA CYS A 77 -1.29 -4.01 8.31
C CYS A 77 -0.76 -3.88 9.74
N ASN A 78 -1.51 -3.20 10.61
CA ASN A 78 -1.16 -3.04 12.02
C ASN A 78 -1.18 -4.40 12.78
N GLU A 79 -2.25 -5.17 12.61
CA GLU A 79 -2.46 -6.46 13.30
C GLU A 79 -1.42 -7.51 12.96
N PHE A 80 -0.89 -7.52 11.74
CA PHE A 80 0.13 -8.48 11.29
C PHE A 80 1.53 -7.90 11.15
N GLY A 81 1.70 -6.58 11.27
CA GLY A 81 3.00 -5.91 11.21
C GLY A 81 3.55 -5.92 9.79
N LEU A 82 2.69 -5.59 8.83
CA LEU A 82 3.02 -5.56 7.41
C LEU A 82 3.48 -4.15 7.02
N GLY A 83 4.00 -4.01 5.80
CA GLY A 83 4.12 -2.69 5.16
C GLY A 83 2.89 -2.42 4.30
N MET A 84 2.57 -1.14 4.09
CA MET A 84 1.41 -0.75 3.28
C MET A 84 1.71 0.46 2.38
N GLY A 85 1.34 0.34 1.11
CA GLY A 85 1.18 1.46 0.18
C GLY A 85 -0.30 1.77 -0.03
N VAL A 86 -0.68 3.05 -0.01
CA VAL A 86 -2.03 3.46 -0.41
C VAL A 86 -2.16 3.53 -1.93
N GLY A 87 -3.39 3.56 -2.44
CA GLY A 87 -3.63 3.79 -3.87
C GLY A 87 -3.18 5.17 -4.33
N SER A 88 -3.27 5.41 -5.65
CA SER A 88 -2.80 6.65 -6.26
C SER A 88 -3.39 7.88 -5.57
N CYS A 89 -2.49 8.67 -4.97
CA CYS A 89 -2.77 9.89 -4.23
C CYS A 89 -2.83 11.13 -5.15
N ARG A 90 -2.80 10.94 -6.48
CA ARG A 90 -2.89 12.03 -7.47
C ARG A 90 -4.03 13.00 -7.15
N ILE A 91 -5.18 12.48 -6.74
CA ILE A 91 -6.36 13.32 -6.48
C ILE A 91 -6.12 14.34 -5.36
N LEU A 92 -5.24 14.02 -4.42
CA LEU A 92 -4.89 14.89 -3.29
C LEU A 92 -3.90 16.01 -3.66
N LEU A 93 -3.30 15.97 -4.86
CA LEU A 93 -2.44 17.06 -5.33
C LEU A 93 -3.24 18.33 -5.66
N ASP A 94 -4.50 18.17 -6.07
CA ASP A 94 -5.38 19.25 -6.49
C ASP A 94 -6.59 19.43 -5.55
N ASP A 95 -6.99 18.38 -4.83
CA ASP A 95 -8.23 18.35 -4.05
C ASP A 95 -8.15 17.47 -2.79
N GLU A 96 -8.15 18.11 -1.62
CA GLU A 96 -8.09 17.43 -0.32
C GLU A 96 -9.44 16.85 0.15
N ARG A 97 -10.55 17.01 -0.59
CA ARG A 97 -11.88 16.47 -0.19
C ARG A 97 -11.88 14.95 0.01
N HIS A 98 -10.97 14.25 -0.65
CA HIS A 98 -10.83 12.79 -0.56
C HIS A 98 -9.80 12.34 0.48
N LEU A 99 -9.22 13.25 1.26
CA LEU A 99 -8.17 12.95 2.24
C LEU A 99 -8.56 11.83 3.21
N THR A 100 -9.81 11.79 3.63
CA THR A 100 -10.34 10.78 4.58
C THR A 100 -10.27 9.34 4.06
N ASP A 101 -10.11 9.14 2.74
CA ASP A 101 -9.90 7.81 2.14
C ASP A 101 -8.43 7.34 2.22
N PHE A 102 -7.50 8.26 2.52
CA PHE A 102 -6.05 8.04 2.54
C PHE A 102 -5.40 8.31 3.91
N ASP A 103 -6.05 9.08 4.79
CA ASP A 103 -5.62 9.31 6.16
C ASP A 103 -5.77 8.03 6.99
N LEU A 104 -4.72 7.20 6.95
CA LEU A 104 -4.69 5.88 7.55
C LEU A 104 -3.54 5.70 8.53
N ARG A 105 -2.66 6.69 8.73
CA ARG A 105 -1.51 6.58 9.64
C ARG A 105 -1.94 6.18 11.05
N HIS A 106 -3.06 6.73 11.52
CA HIS A 106 -3.62 6.41 12.83
C HIS A 106 -4.12 4.95 12.95
N ILE A 107 -4.41 4.28 11.82
CA ILE A 107 -4.82 2.87 11.77
C ILE A 107 -3.60 1.97 11.58
N VAL A 108 -2.70 2.32 10.66
CA VAL A 108 -1.47 1.56 10.36
C VAL A 108 -0.51 1.55 11.55
N GLY A 109 -0.48 2.64 12.31
CA GLY A 109 0.47 2.86 13.41
C GLY A 109 1.82 3.38 12.91
N ASP A 110 2.61 3.92 13.83
CA ASP A 110 3.89 4.56 13.49
C ASP A 110 5.05 3.58 13.27
N ALA A 111 4.89 2.35 13.73
CA ALA A 111 5.90 1.30 13.64
C ALA A 111 6.00 0.70 12.22
N ALA A 112 4.88 0.56 11.53
CA ALA A 112 4.81 -0.05 10.21
C ALA A 112 5.16 0.96 9.09
N PRO A 113 5.85 0.52 8.01
CA PRO A 113 6.07 1.37 6.85
C PRO A 113 4.75 1.71 6.15
N PHE A 114 4.53 3.01 5.90
CA PHE A 114 3.34 3.52 5.23
C PHE A 114 3.72 4.48 4.10
N TYR A 115 3.41 4.12 2.85
CA TYR A 115 3.85 4.87 1.68
C TYR A 115 2.67 5.40 0.87
N ALA A 116 2.81 6.64 0.38
CA ALA A 116 1.93 7.20 -0.61
C ALA A 116 2.20 6.55 -1.98
N ASN A 117 1.36 6.85 -2.97
CA ASN A 117 1.58 6.36 -4.33
C ASN A 117 1.30 7.47 -5.33
N LEU A 118 2.24 7.72 -6.22
CA LEU A 118 2.09 8.67 -7.32
C LEU A 118 2.58 8.04 -8.62
N GLY A 119 1.84 8.27 -9.71
CA GLY A 119 2.24 7.79 -11.02
C GLY A 119 3.37 8.63 -11.61
N ILE A 120 4.28 7.99 -12.35
CA ILE A 120 5.42 8.69 -12.99
C ILE A 120 4.99 9.82 -13.93
N ALA A 121 3.84 9.67 -14.60
CA ALA A 121 3.26 10.71 -15.45
C ALA A 121 2.86 11.98 -14.67
N GLN A 122 2.51 11.86 -13.37
CA GLN A 122 2.28 13.04 -12.52
C GLN A 122 3.59 13.70 -12.13
N LEU A 123 4.65 12.92 -11.91
CA LEU A 123 5.96 13.48 -11.59
C LEU A 123 6.48 14.34 -12.75
N GLU A 124 6.35 13.86 -13.99
CA GLU A 124 6.72 14.63 -15.20
C GLU A 124 6.00 15.98 -15.25
N GLN A 125 4.67 15.99 -15.06
CA GLN A 125 3.87 17.22 -15.01
C GLN A 125 4.33 18.17 -13.90
N LEU A 126 4.57 17.65 -12.69
CA LEU A 126 5.03 18.47 -11.56
C LEU A 126 6.42 19.05 -11.80
N VAL A 127 7.30 18.37 -12.54
CA VAL A 127 8.62 18.90 -12.91
C VAL A 127 8.48 20.04 -13.93
N GLU A 128 7.66 19.86 -14.96
CA GLU A 128 7.39 20.91 -15.97
C GLU A 128 6.79 22.16 -15.33
N GLU A 129 5.84 21.97 -14.40
CA GLU A 129 5.18 23.03 -13.65
C GLU A 129 6.03 23.62 -12.52
N LYS A 130 7.22 23.06 -12.26
CA LYS A 130 8.09 23.42 -11.12
C LYS A 130 7.39 23.31 -9.75
N ALA A 131 6.52 22.31 -9.59
CA ALA A 131 5.64 22.08 -8.44
C ALA A 131 5.98 20.78 -7.67
N VAL A 132 7.24 20.33 -7.71
CA VAL A 132 7.69 19.08 -7.05
C VAL A 132 7.55 19.15 -5.52
N ASP A 133 7.51 20.35 -4.94
CA ASP A 133 7.24 20.59 -3.51
C ASP A 133 5.87 20.03 -3.06
N LYS A 134 4.90 19.93 -3.98
CA LYS A 134 3.60 19.28 -3.70
C LYS A 134 3.76 17.83 -3.25
N ILE A 135 4.82 17.13 -3.67
CA ILE A 135 5.10 15.75 -3.24
C ILE A 135 5.47 15.72 -1.75
N ALA A 136 6.33 16.62 -1.29
CA ALA A 136 6.70 16.72 0.12
C ALA A 136 5.47 17.05 0.98
N ARG A 137 4.66 18.03 0.54
CA ARG A 137 3.40 18.36 1.21
C ARG A 137 2.43 17.19 1.26
N LEU A 138 2.34 16.39 0.20
CA LEU A 138 1.51 15.19 0.16
C LEU A 138 1.96 14.13 1.18
N ILE A 139 3.28 13.90 1.28
CA ILE A 139 3.86 12.97 2.26
C ILE A 139 3.52 13.45 3.68
N GLU A 140 3.71 14.74 3.97
CA GLU A 140 3.40 15.34 5.27
C GLU A 140 1.90 15.25 5.59
N LEU A 141 1.04 15.58 4.63
CA LEU A 141 -0.41 15.53 4.76
C LEU A 141 -0.90 14.14 5.16
N LEU A 142 -0.34 13.10 4.53
CA LEU A 142 -0.67 11.70 4.81
C LEU A 142 0.09 11.11 6.00
N LYS A 143 1.10 11.83 6.50
CA LYS A 143 2.10 11.32 7.46
C LYS A 143 2.72 10.00 6.96
N ALA A 144 2.96 9.94 5.65
CA ALA A 144 3.61 8.82 5.00
C ALA A 144 5.12 8.88 5.22
N ASP A 145 5.78 7.74 5.06
CA ASP A 145 7.23 7.60 5.16
C ASP A 145 7.92 7.78 3.80
N GLY A 146 7.15 7.96 2.71
CA GLY A 146 7.62 8.19 1.34
C GLY A 146 6.52 8.04 0.29
N VAL A 147 6.94 7.96 -0.99
CA VAL A 147 6.12 7.71 -2.19
C VAL A 147 6.65 6.49 -2.93
#